data_AF-A0A937EFK4-F1
#
_entry.id   AF-A0A937EFK4-F1
#
_cell.length_a   1.000
_cell.length_b   1.000
_cell.length_c   1.000
_cell.angle_alpha   90.00
_cell.angle_beta   90.00
_cell.angle_gamma   90.00
#
_symmetry.space_group_name_H-M   'P 1'
#
loop_
_entity.id
_entity.type
_entity.pdbx_description
1 polymer ?
#
loop_
_entity_poly.entity_id
_entity_poly.type
_entity_poly.pdbx_seq_one_letter_code
_entity_poly.pdbx_strand_id
1 'polypeptide(L)'
;MTEHPEQSRRPHYTEQDLQREVSELETKSATAARIFDLRRIIGGLFVVYGVIVTITGITDSQAAIDKAEGVNINLWTGIGMLILGVFFLAWLKLRPTPPPLPPEGLPEEKE
;
A
#
# COMPACT_ATOMS: atom_id res chain seq x y z
N MET A 1 -19.79 -51.98 -35.16
CA MET A 1 -19.42 -50.87 -36.07
C MET A 1 -19.96 -49.61 -35.42
N THR A 2 -19.18 -48.97 -34.55
CA THR A 2 -19.66 -47.79 -33.82
C THR A 2 -18.49 -46.85 -33.66
N GLU A 3 -18.34 -45.91 -34.59
CA GLU A 3 -17.37 -44.83 -34.52
C GLU A 3 -18.07 -43.59 -35.07
N HIS A 4 -18.34 -42.60 -34.21
CA HIS A 4 -18.84 -41.25 -34.53
C HIS A 4 -18.38 -40.33 -33.39
N PRO A 5 -18.18 -39.01 -33.60
CA PRO A 5 -17.06 -38.38 -34.30
C PRO A 5 -16.32 -37.32 -33.43
N GLU A 6 -15.12 -36.91 -33.87
CA GLU A 6 -14.56 -35.54 -33.83
C GLU A 6 -15.16 -34.56 -32.78
N GLN A 7 -14.74 -34.67 -31.52
CA GLN A 7 -15.05 -33.68 -30.50
C GLN A 7 -13.89 -32.68 -30.38
N SER A 8 -13.97 -31.61 -31.19
CA SER A 8 -13.45 -30.26 -30.96
C SER A 8 -12.13 -30.14 -30.19
N ARG A 9 -11.05 -29.76 -30.90
CA ARG A 9 -9.72 -29.39 -30.37
C ARG A 9 -9.82 -28.15 -29.47
N ARG A 10 -10.40 -28.31 -28.29
CA ARG A 10 -10.42 -27.31 -27.22
C ARG A 10 -9.10 -27.46 -26.46
N PRO A 11 -8.32 -26.38 -26.27
CA PRO A 11 -7.15 -26.45 -25.41
C PRO A 11 -7.64 -26.89 -24.02
N HIS A 12 -7.31 -28.12 -23.67
CA HIS A 12 -7.65 -28.71 -22.38
C HIS A 12 -6.74 -28.06 -21.35
N TYR A 13 -7.17 -26.90 -20.85
CA TYR A 13 -6.62 -26.36 -19.62
C TYR A 13 -7.04 -27.29 -18.50
N THR A 14 -6.06 -27.91 -17.86
CA THR A 14 -6.32 -28.76 -16.71
C THR A 14 -6.71 -27.86 -15.55
N GLU A 15 -7.72 -28.25 -14.79
CA GLU A 15 -8.16 -27.52 -13.59
C GLU A 15 -6.99 -27.24 -12.62
N GLN A 16 -5.97 -28.11 -12.63
CA GLN A 16 -4.75 -27.99 -11.85
C GLN A 16 -3.83 -26.84 -12.28
N ASP A 17 -3.76 -26.54 -13.58
CA ASP A 17 -2.94 -25.45 -14.10
C ASP A 17 -3.59 -24.10 -13.78
N LEU A 18 -4.91 -24.04 -13.88
CA LEU A 18 -5.70 -22.87 -13.51
C LEU A 18 -5.60 -22.57 -11.99
N GLN A 19 -5.61 -23.59 -11.14
CA GLN A 19 -5.45 -23.42 -9.69
C GLN A 19 -4.04 -22.94 -9.30
N ARG A 20 -3.00 -23.39 -10.01
CA ARG A 20 -1.61 -22.95 -9.77
C ARG A 20 -1.41 -21.48 -10.12
N GLU A 21 -1.91 -21.07 -11.27
CA GLU A 21 -1.77 -19.70 -11.75
C GLU A 21 -2.51 -18.72 -10.83
N VAL A 22 -3.73 -19.07 -10.37
CA VAL A 22 -4.48 -18.24 -9.40
C VAL A 22 -3.76 -18.18 -8.05
N SER A 23 -3.23 -19.31 -7.56
CA SER A 23 -2.52 -19.36 -6.28
C SER A 23 -1.21 -18.56 -6.28
N GLU A 24 -0.46 -18.54 -7.39
CA GLU A 24 0.75 -17.72 -7.53
C GLU A 24 0.45 -16.23 -7.64
N LEU A 25 -0.61 -15.89 -8.38
CA LEU A 25 -1.02 -14.51 -8.58
C LEU A 25 -1.59 -13.89 -7.30
N GLU A 26 -2.35 -14.63 -6.49
CA GLU A 26 -2.76 -14.21 -5.14
C GLU A 26 -1.57 -14.10 -4.19
N THR A 27 -0.60 -15.00 -4.30
CA THR A 27 0.60 -15.00 -3.45
C THR A 27 1.49 -13.79 -3.72
N LYS A 28 1.68 -13.38 -4.98
CA LYS A 28 2.47 -12.16 -5.32
C LYS A 28 1.72 -10.86 -5.06
N SER A 29 0.44 -10.80 -5.40
CA SER A 29 -0.38 -9.59 -5.21
C SER A 29 -0.67 -9.29 -3.74
N ALA A 30 -0.93 -10.32 -2.92
CA ALA A 30 -1.04 -10.18 -1.46
C ALA A 30 0.29 -9.81 -0.79
N THR A 31 1.42 -10.05 -1.45
CA THR A 31 2.75 -9.79 -0.88
C THR A 31 3.28 -8.40 -1.24
N ALA A 32 3.01 -7.87 -2.44
CA ALA A 32 3.54 -6.56 -2.84
C ALA A 32 2.64 -5.38 -2.40
N ALA A 33 1.32 -5.49 -2.59
CA ALA A 33 0.39 -4.39 -2.31
C ALA A 33 0.21 -4.12 -0.80
N ARG A 34 0.30 -5.16 0.02
CA ARG A 34 0.16 -5.05 1.49
C ARG A 34 1.34 -4.38 2.15
N ILE A 35 2.52 -4.36 1.53
CA ILE A 35 3.72 -3.94 2.24
C ILE A 35 3.96 -2.45 2.08
N PHE A 36 3.66 -1.73 1.00
CA PHE A 36 4.17 -0.34 0.84
C PHE A 36 3.18 0.80 0.61
N ASP A 37 1.91 0.54 0.32
CA ASP A 37 1.01 1.62 -0.07
C ASP A 37 0.36 2.34 1.13
N LEU A 38 -0.19 1.58 2.08
CA LEU A 38 -1.02 2.16 3.13
C LEU A 38 -0.24 3.08 4.08
N ARG A 39 0.93 2.64 4.52
CA ARG A 39 1.78 3.41 5.45
C ARG A 39 2.28 4.72 4.84
N ARG A 40 2.50 4.72 3.53
CA ARG A 40 3.02 5.87 2.78
C ARG A 40 1.91 6.87 2.47
N ILE A 41 0.73 6.36 2.10
CA ILE A 41 -0.46 7.17 1.87
C ILE A 41 -0.92 7.82 3.17
N ILE A 42 -1.14 7.03 4.23
CA ILE A 42 -1.58 7.55 5.54
C ILE A 42 -0.53 8.50 6.12
N GLY A 43 0.75 8.12 6.10
CA GLY A 43 1.83 8.96 6.60
C GLY A 43 1.95 10.29 5.85
N GLY A 44 1.89 10.26 4.52
CA GLY A 44 1.90 11.48 3.70
C GLY A 44 0.69 12.38 3.96
N LEU A 45 -0.50 11.78 4.11
CA LEU A 45 -1.73 12.50 4.42
C LEU A 45 -1.64 13.23 5.77
N PHE A 46 -1.14 12.55 6.81
CA PHE A 46 -0.91 13.14 8.12
C PHE A 46 0.11 14.28 8.08
N VAL A 47 1.17 14.17 7.28
CA VAL A 47 2.13 15.26 7.13
C VAL A 47 1.46 16.47 6.47
N VAL A 48 0.76 16.29 5.34
CA VAL A 48 0.14 17.42 4.62
C VAL A 48 -0.92 18.12 5.46
N TYR A 49 -1.89 17.37 6.02
CA TYR A 49 -2.90 17.97 6.88
C TYR A 49 -2.29 18.54 8.16
N GLY A 50 -1.31 17.86 8.75
CA GLY A 50 -0.60 18.34 9.92
C GLY A 50 0.09 19.68 9.67
N VAL A 51 0.74 19.88 8.52
CA VAL A 51 1.33 21.17 8.14
C VAL A 51 0.24 22.25 8.04
N ILE A 52 -0.86 21.97 7.32
CA ILE A 52 -1.94 22.95 7.13
C ILE A 52 -2.53 23.36 8.49
N VAL A 53 -2.91 22.38 9.31
CA VAL A 53 -3.52 22.59 10.62
C VAL A 53 -2.54 23.30 11.57
N THR A 54 -1.25 22.98 11.51
CA THR A 54 -0.20 23.69 12.27
C THR A 54 -0.08 25.15 11.82
N ILE A 55 -0.06 25.43 10.51
CA ILE A 55 -0.02 26.81 9.98
C ILE A 55 -1.28 27.58 10.40
N THR A 56 -2.46 26.97 10.29
CA THR A 56 -3.71 27.58 10.76
C THR A 56 -3.66 27.86 12.27
N GLY A 57 -3.11 26.93 13.06
CA GLY A 57 -2.89 27.14 14.49
C GLY A 57 -1.91 28.27 14.80
N ILE A 58 -0.82 28.41 14.04
CA ILE A 58 0.16 29.50 14.23
C ILE A 58 -0.42 30.86 13.78
N THR A 59 -1.22 30.86 12.71
CA THR A 59 -1.79 32.09 12.11
C THR A 59 -3.09 32.52 12.78
N ASP A 60 -3.64 31.70 13.69
CA ASP A 60 -4.82 32.06 14.47
C ASP A 60 -4.53 33.34 15.25
N SER A 61 -5.21 34.43 14.82
CA SER A 61 -5.03 35.74 15.42
C SER A 61 -5.45 35.69 16.89
N GLN A 62 -4.69 36.37 17.75
CA GLN A 62 -4.84 36.51 19.22
C GLN A 62 -6.30 36.54 19.74
N ALA A 63 -7.27 37.06 18.97
CA ALA A 63 -8.69 37.06 19.30
C ALA A 63 -9.35 35.65 19.43
N ALA A 64 -8.79 34.61 18.82
CA ALA A 64 -9.24 33.22 18.96
C ALA A 64 -8.58 32.51 20.15
N ILE A 65 -7.34 32.87 20.49
CA ILE A 65 -6.55 32.32 21.60
C ILE A 65 -7.15 32.71 22.96
N ASP A 66 -7.73 33.91 23.07
CA ASP A 66 -8.39 34.41 24.27
C ASP A 66 -9.71 33.67 24.61
N LYS A 67 -10.33 32.97 23.65
CA LYS A 67 -11.55 32.16 23.90
C LYS A 67 -11.27 30.71 24.28
N ALA A 68 -10.03 30.24 24.16
CA ALA A 68 -9.63 28.84 24.30
C ALA A 68 -8.69 28.58 25.49
N GLU A 69 -8.82 29.33 26.59
CA GLU A 69 -7.96 29.20 27.79
C GLU A 69 -6.44 29.16 27.47
N GLY A 70 -6.01 29.85 26.40
CA GLY A 70 -4.60 29.88 26.00
C GLY A 70 -4.04 28.59 25.38
N VAL A 71 -4.87 27.58 25.08
CA VAL A 71 -4.42 26.33 24.43
C VAL A 71 -4.92 26.27 23.00
N ASN A 72 -3.99 26.37 22.05
CA ASN A 72 -4.31 26.27 20.63
C ASN A 72 -4.48 24.80 20.21
N ILE A 73 -5.73 24.35 20.13
CA ILE A 73 -6.11 22.98 19.76
C ILE A 73 -5.65 22.64 18.34
N ASN A 74 -5.75 23.56 17.39
CA ASN A 74 -5.27 23.37 16.03
C ASN A 74 -3.74 23.17 16.03
N LEU A 75 -2.99 23.94 16.81
CA LEU A 75 -1.55 23.80 16.88
C LEU A 75 -1.13 22.44 17.47
N TRP A 76 -1.72 22.03 18.58
CA TRP A 76 -1.42 20.75 19.22
C TRP A 76 -1.82 19.55 18.37
N THR A 77 -2.98 19.60 17.72
CA THR A 77 -3.43 18.54 16.81
C THR A 77 -2.57 18.49 15.55
N GLY A 78 -2.22 19.64 14.97
CA GLY A 78 -1.32 19.72 13.82
C GLY A 78 0.08 19.17 14.12
N ILE A 79 0.67 19.54 15.26
CA ILE A 79 1.95 18.99 15.72
C ILE A 79 1.86 17.49 15.97
N GLY A 80 0.78 17.01 16.60
CA GLY A 80 0.55 15.58 16.81
C GLY A 80 0.45 14.81 15.50
N MET A 81 -0.26 15.34 14.51
CA MET A 81 -0.37 14.78 13.16
C MET A 81 0.98 14.75 12.44
N LEU A 82 1.80 15.80 12.58
CA LEU A 82 3.15 15.86 11.99
C LEU A 82 4.09 14.82 12.59
N ILE A 83 4.13 14.70 13.92
CA ILE A 83 4.96 13.70 14.60
C ILE A 83 4.56 12.30 14.11
N LEU A 84 3.26 12.01 14.06
CA LEU A 84 2.74 10.72 13.60
C LEU A 84 3.05 10.46 12.12
N GLY A 85 2.86 11.46 11.25
CA GLY A 85 3.15 11.38 9.82
C GLY A 85 4.63 11.14 9.54
N VAL A 86 5.52 11.90 10.18
CA VAL A 86 6.98 11.72 10.08
C VAL A 86 7.40 10.36 10.64
N PHE A 87 6.79 9.90 11.72
CA PHE A 87 7.01 8.55 12.24
C PHE A 87 6.69 7.48 11.19
N PHE A 88 5.54 7.56 10.51
CA PHE A 88 5.19 6.62 9.44
C PHE A 88 6.16 6.67 8.24
N LEU A 89 6.66 7.85 7.89
CA LEU A 89 7.65 8.01 6.82
C LEU A 89 9.04 7.52 7.21
N ALA A 90 9.47 7.77 8.44
CA ALA A 90 10.72 7.22 8.98
C ALA A 90 10.65 5.69 9.04
N TRP A 91 9.49 5.14 9.42
CA TRP A 91 9.25 3.70 9.43
C TRP A 91 9.36 3.06 8.04
N LEU A 92 8.93 3.77 6.99
CA LEU A 92 9.13 3.35 5.60
C LEU A 92 10.61 3.20 5.26
N LYS A 93 11.43 4.19 5.68
CA LYS A 93 12.89 4.21 5.47
C LYS A 93 13.59 3.08 6.26
N LEU A 94 13.14 2.82 7.48
CA LEU A 94 13.72 1.80 8.36
C LEU A 94 13.33 0.36 7.98
N ARG A 95 12.21 0.15 7.27
CA ARG A 95 11.77 -1.17 6.82
C ARG A 95 11.47 -1.21 5.31
N PRO A 96 12.50 -1.18 4.44
CA PRO A 96 12.37 -1.34 3.00
C PRO A 96 11.75 -2.69 2.65
N THR A 97 10.79 -2.74 1.72
CA THR A 97 10.25 -4.01 1.22
C THR A 97 11.22 -4.64 0.23
N PRO A 98 11.54 -5.93 0.37
CA PRO A 98 12.42 -6.63 -0.56
C PRO A 98 11.89 -6.57 -2.00
N PRO A 99 12.77 -6.54 -3.01
CA PRO A 99 12.36 -6.67 -4.40
C PRO A 99 11.57 -7.98 -4.60
N PRO A 100 10.56 -8.00 -5.49
CA PRO A 100 9.89 -9.24 -5.85
C PRO A 100 10.93 -10.25 -6.36
N LEU A 101 10.90 -11.48 -5.84
CA LEU A 101 11.77 -12.56 -6.34
C LEU A 101 11.41 -12.85 -7.81
N PRO A 102 12.41 -13.06 -8.69
CA PRO A 102 12.16 -13.56 -10.03
C PRO A 102 11.35 -14.87 -9.94
N PRO A 103 10.38 -15.08 -10.85
CA PRO A 103 9.66 -16.35 -10.90
C PRO A 103 10.64 -17.50 -11.09
N GLU A 104 10.65 -18.42 -10.13
CA GLU A 104 11.50 -19.59 -10.10
C GLU A 104 10.88 -20.65 -11.02
N GLY A 105 11.42 -20.80 -12.23
CA GLY A 105 10.91 -21.82 -13.17
C GLY A 105 11.11 -21.58 -14.66
N LEU A 106 12.01 -20.71 -15.11
CA LEU A 106 12.45 -20.78 -16.52
C LEU A 106 13.56 -21.83 -16.61
N PRO A 107 13.32 -23.02 -17.20
CA PRO A 107 14.43 -23.88 -17.59
C PRO A 107 15.28 -23.05 -18.58
N GLU A 108 16.55 -22.85 -18.28
CA GLU A 108 17.50 -22.40 -19.28
C GLU A 108 17.47 -23.45 -20.40
N GLU A 109 16.83 -23.11 -21.51
CA GLU A 109 16.93 -23.86 -22.75
C GLU A 109 18.39 -23.74 -23.24
N LYS A 110 19.25 -24.60 -22.70
CA LYS A 110 20.50 -25.02 -23.31
C LYS A 110 20.15 -26.19 -24.23
N GLU A 111 19.98 -25.92 -25.52
CA GLU A 111 20.91 -26.31 -26.61
C GLU A 111 20.26 -26.09 -27.98
#